data_AF-A0A519G0H2-F1
#
_entry.id   AF-A0A519G0H2-F1
#
_cell.length_a   1.000
_cell.length_b   1.000
_cell.length_c   1.000
_cell.angle_alpha   90.00
_cell.angle_beta   90.00
_cell.angle_gamma   90.00
#
_symmetry.space_group_name_H-M   'P 1'
#
loop_
_entity.id
_entity.type
_entity.pdbx_description
1 polymer ?
#
loop_
_entity_poly.entity_id
_entity_poly.type
_entity_poly.pdbx_seq_one_letter_code
_entity_poly.pdbx_strand_id
1 'polypeptide(L)'
;MSAELLRLAAQGDVDAFMRFYDATCTYAYQWALRRHRDRVRAEEAVRALYAQAWAEARDHADSGISPVAWLLSRGRTWPGELRTVGGLSA
;
A
#
# COMPACT_ATOMS: atom_id res chain seq x y z
N MET A 1 10.26 13.41 3.42
CA MET A 1 10.54 12.28 4.32
C MET A 1 10.01 10.96 3.76
N SER A 2 8.71 10.82 3.50
CA SER A 2 8.14 9.57 2.97
C SER A 2 8.57 9.19 1.55
N ALA A 3 8.96 10.15 0.70
CA ALA A 3 9.50 9.86 -0.63
C ALA A 3 10.89 9.19 -0.57
N GLU A 4 11.73 9.60 0.38
CA GLU A 4 13.03 8.98 0.60
C GLU A 4 12.89 7.54 1.12
N LEU A 5 11.91 7.31 2.02
CA LEU A 5 11.60 5.98 2.50
C LEU A 5 11.19 5.02 1.37
N LEU A 6 10.36 5.49 0.41
CA LEU A 6 10.02 4.69 -0.77
C LEU A 6 11.21 4.46 -1.70
N ARG A 7 12.15 5.41 -1.80
CA ARG A 7 13.37 5.27 -2.59
C ARG A 7 14.34 4.24 -2.01
N LEU A 8 14.43 4.16 -0.69
CA LEU A 8 15.17 3.11 0.01
C LEU A 8 14.45 1.75 -0.10
N ALA A 9 13.13 1.74 0.06
CA ALA A 9 12.32 0.53 -0.12
C ALA A 9 12.46 -0.06 -1.54
N ALA A 10 12.56 0.79 -2.56
CA ALA A 10 12.82 0.40 -3.95
C ALA A 10 14.17 -0.33 -4.16
N GLN A 11 15.09 -0.21 -3.19
CA GLN A 11 16.37 -0.92 -3.13
C GLN A 11 16.31 -2.19 -2.27
N GLY A 12 15.16 -2.51 -1.68
CA GLY A 12 14.94 -3.68 -0.82
C GLY A 12 15.03 -3.38 0.68
N ASP A 13 15.11 -2.11 1.09
CA ASP A 13 15.11 -1.74 2.51
C ASP A 13 13.72 -1.92 3.14
N VAL A 14 13.57 -3.01 3.89
CA VAL A 14 12.33 -3.37 4.57
C VAL A 14 11.99 -2.37 5.69
N ASP A 15 12.98 -1.88 6.44
CA ASP A 15 12.75 -0.95 7.54
C ASP A 15 12.27 0.41 7.03
N ALA A 16 12.83 0.87 5.91
CA ALA A 16 12.36 2.07 5.25
C ALA A 16 10.89 1.94 4.82
N PHE A 17 10.51 0.77 4.30
CA PHE A 17 9.12 0.52 3.92
C PHE A 17 8.19 0.42 5.13
N MET A 18 8.62 -0.19 6.23
CA MET A 18 7.84 -0.23 7.48
C MET A 18 7.61 1.16 8.05
N ARG A 19 8.61 2.05 8.02
CA ARG A 19 8.43 3.46 8.41
C ARG A 19 7.45 4.19 7.49
N PHE A 20 7.47 3.88 6.20
CA PHE A 20 6.49 4.42 5.26
C PHE A 20 5.07 3.91 5.58
N TYR A 21 4.93 2.63 5.88
CA TYR A 21 3.68 2.02 6.32
C TYR A 21 3.16 2.72 7.58
N ASP A 22 3.95 2.80 8.65
CA ASP A 22 3.55 3.41 9.93
C ASP A 22 3.10 4.86 9.75
N ALA A 23 3.78 5.61 8.88
CA ALA A 23 3.45 7.00 8.60
C ALA A 23 2.15 7.19 7.79
N THR A 24 1.66 6.16 7.11
CA THR A 24 0.56 6.29 6.13
C THR A 24 -0.64 5.36 6.38
N CYS A 25 -0.49 4.31 7.18
CA CYS A 25 -1.48 3.24 7.35
C CYS A 25 -2.82 3.76 7.87
N THR A 26 -2.79 4.68 8.83
CA THR A 26 -4.00 5.29 9.40
C THR A 26 -4.81 6.01 8.32
N TYR A 27 -4.14 6.77 7.45
CA TYR A 27 -4.82 7.50 6.39
C TYR A 27 -5.36 6.56 5.29
N ALA A 28 -4.57 5.58 4.88
CA ALA A 28 -4.98 4.56 3.92
C ALA A 28 -6.20 3.76 4.42
N TYR A 29 -6.22 3.39 5.71
CA TYR A 29 -7.33 2.69 6.33
C TYR A 29 -8.60 3.55 6.41
N GLN A 30 -8.47 4.82 6.80
CA GLN A 30 -9.60 5.75 6.82
C GLN A 30 -10.19 5.98 5.42
N TRP A 31 -9.35 6.03 4.39
CA TRP A 31 -9.80 6.09 3.00
C TRP A 31 -10.53 4.80 2.60
N ALA A 32 -9.96 3.63 2.90
CA ALA A 32 -10.55 2.32 2.56
C ALA A 32 -11.90 2.11 3.26
N LEU A 33 -12.02 2.48 4.54
CA LEU A 33 -13.29 2.44 5.27
C LEU A 33 -14.37 3.29 4.62
N ARG A 34 -14.04 4.51 4.18
CA ARG A 34 -15.00 5.39 3.49
C ARG A 34 -15.45 4.81 2.15
N ARG A 35 -14.54 4.14 1.45
CA ARG A 35 -14.80 3.53 0.14
C ARG A 35 -15.64 2.26 0.23
N HIS A 36 -15.31 1.36 1.14
CA HIS A 36 -15.92 0.03 1.21
C HIS A 36 -17.08 -0.05 2.22
N ARG A 37 -17.13 0.85 3.21
CA ARG A 37 -18.13 0.84 4.30
C ARG A 37 -18.23 -0.49 5.07
N ASP A 38 -17.16 -1.27 5.01
CA ASP A 38 -17.01 -2.58 5.65
C ASP A 38 -15.58 -2.67 6.18
N ARG A 39 -15.43 -3.08 7.44
CA ARG A 39 -14.13 -3.11 8.12
C ARG A 39 -13.23 -4.21 7.57
N VAL A 40 -13.77 -5.41 7.32
CA VAL A 40 -13.01 -6.56 6.81
C VAL A 40 -12.49 -6.24 5.42
N ARG A 41 -13.35 -5.72 4.54
CA ARG A 41 -12.95 -5.29 3.19
C ARG A 41 -11.94 -4.14 3.21
N ALA A 42 -12.05 -3.22 4.17
CA ALA A 42 -11.08 -2.14 4.32
C ALA A 42 -9.69 -2.65 4.73
N GLU A 43 -9.62 -3.63 5.64
CA GLU A 43 -8.36 -4.26 6.05
C GLU A 43 -7.72 -5.05 4.91
N GLU A 44 -8.50 -5.78 4.12
CA GLU A 44 -8.03 -6.48 2.93
C GLU A 44 -7.52 -5.50 1.87
N ALA A 45 -8.27 -4.43 1.60
CA ALA A 45 -7.87 -3.41 0.64
C ALA A 45 -6.55 -2.73 1.04
N VAL A 46 -6.37 -2.41 2.33
CA VAL A 46 -5.11 -1.82 2.83
C VAL A 46 -3.95 -2.80 2.73
N ARG A 47 -4.13 -4.07 3.10
CA ARG A 47 -3.08 -5.10 2.96
C ARG A 47 -2.63 -5.26 1.51
N ALA A 48 -3.59 -5.39 0.61
CA ALA A 48 -3.34 -5.45 -0.82
C ALA A 48 -2.62 -4.20 -1.35
N LEU A 49 -3.06 -3.03 -0.90
CA LEU A 49 -2.50 -1.75 -1.30
C LEU A 49 -1.01 -1.63 -0.93
N TYR A 50 -0.64 -2.04 0.29
CA TYR A 50 0.78 -2.01 0.69
C TYR A 50 1.60 -3.12 0.04
N ALA A 51 1.03 -4.30 -0.22
CA ALA A 51 1.71 -5.34 -0.98
C ALA A 51 2.04 -4.86 -2.41
N GLN A 52 1.08 -4.20 -3.06
CA GLN A 52 1.28 -3.57 -4.37
C GLN A 52 2.31 -2.44 -4.29
N ALA A 53 2.22 -1.57 -3.29
CA ALA A 53 3.16 -0.46 -3.10
C ALA A 53 4.60 -0.92 -2.90
N TRP A 54 4.83 -2.06 -2.24
CA TRP A 54 6.15 -2.68 -2.13
C TRP A 54 6.67 -3.15 -3.49
N ALA A 55 5.85 -3.90 -4.23
CA ALA A 55 6.22 -4.42 -5.55
C ALA A 55 6.54 -3.30 -6.56
N GLU A 56 5.86 -2.15 -6.43
CA GLU A 56 5.93 -1.04 -7.37
C GLU A 56 6.70 0.17 -6.82
N ALA A 57 7.42 0.03 -5.70
CA ALA A 57 8.11 1.15 -5.04
C ALA A 57 9.09 1.89 -5.97
N ARG A 58 9.69 1.19 -6.94
CA ARG A 58 10.57 1.79 -7.96
C ARG A 58 9.82 2.79 -8.85
N ASP A 59 8.58 2.50 -9.23
CA ASP A 59 7.77 3.39 -10.06
C ASP A 59 7.49 4.73 -9.37
N HIS A 60 7.38 4.72 -8.03
CA HIS A 60 7.19 5.97 -7.27
C HIS A 60 8.41 6.88 -7.38
N ALA A 61 9.62 6.31 -7.25
CA ALA A 61 10.88 7.05 -7.24
C ALA A 61 11.06 7.91 -8.51
N ASP A 62 10.50 7.47 -9.64
CA ASP A 62 10.57 8.16 -10.93
C ASP A 62 9.36 9.06 -11.22
N SER A 63 8.31 9.02 -10.38
CA SER A 63 7.03 9.69 -10.65
C SER A 63 6.96 11.18 -10.29
N GLY A 64 7.76 11.65 -9.32
CA GLY A 64 7.66 13.01 -8.77
C GLY A 64 6.37 13.32 -8.00
N ILE A 65 5.49 12.33 -7.79
CA ILE A 65 4.21 12.49 -7.09
C ILE A 65 4.42 12.34 -5.57
N SER A 66 3.60 13.00 -4.76
CA SER A 66 3.58 12.76 -3.31
C SER A 66 3.36 11.26 -3.00
N PRO A 67 4.12 10.65 -2.07
CA PRO A 67 3.98 9.24 -1.69
C PRO A 67 2.55 8.82 -1.36
N VAL A 68 1.80 9.68 -0.66
CA VAL A 68 0.41 9.41 -0.27
C VAL A 68 -0.53 9.47 -1.48
N ALA A 69 -0.32 10.44 -2.38
CA ALA A 69 -1.14 10.56 -3.58
C ALA A 69 -0.87 9.40 -4.55
N TRP A 70 0.38 8.95 -4.66
CA TRP A 70 0.75 7.76 -5.41
C TRP A 70 0.19 6.48 -4.78
N LEU A 71 0.28 6.32 -3.46
CA LEU A 71 -0.33 5.19 -2.76
C LEU A 71 -1.83 5.13 -3.03
N LEU A 72 -2.57 6.23 -2.86
CA LEU A 72 -4.01 6.25 -3.13
C LEU A 72 -4.36 5.99 -4.60
N SER A 73 -3.49 6.36 -5.55
CA SER A 73 -3.74 6.08 -6.96
C SER A 73 -3.71 4.58 -7.25
N ARG A 74 -2.83 3.82 -6.59
CA ARG A 74 -2.81 2.34 -6.67
C ARG A 74 -4.10 1.73 -6.11
N GLY A 75 -4.61 2.27 -5.00
CA GLY A 75 -5.88 1.83 -4.40
C GLY A 75 -7.11 1.99 -5.33
N ARG A 76 -7.04 2.89 -6.31
CA ARG A 76 -8.12 3.06 -7.30
C ARG A 76 -8.18 1.92 -8.32
N THR A 77 -7.02 1.36 -8.67
CA THR A 77 -6.86 0.32 -9.70
C THR A 77 -7.10 -1.09 -9.16
N TRP A 78 -7.26 -1.23 -7.84
CA TRP A 78 -7.50 -2.52 -7.18
C TRP A 78 -8.87 -3.12 -7.55
N PRO A 79 -8.92 -4.33 -8.15
CA PRO A 79 -10.17 -4.96 -8.59
C PRO A 79 -10.96 -5.69 -7.48
N GLY A 80 -10.49 -5.71 -6.23
CA GLY A 80 -11.22 -6.32 -5.11
C GLY A 80 -11.00 -7.82 -4.91
N GLU A 81 -10.35 -8.50 -5.85
CA GLU A 81 -10.15 -9.95 -5.82
C GLU A 81 -8.69 -10.31 -6.13
N LEU A 82 -7.85 -10.38 -5.10
CA LEU A 82 -6.83 -11.41 -5.09
C LEU A 82 -7.35 -12.51 -4.17
N ARG A 83 -7.72 -13.63 -4.80
CA ARG A 83 -7.83 -14.94 -4.14
C ARG A 83 -6.66 -15.06 -3.16
N THR A 84 -7.00 -15.35 -1.92
CA THR A 84 -6.16 -15.95 -0.90
C THR A 84 -4.75 -16.29 -1.40
N VAL A 85 -3.78 -15.41 -1.16
CA VAL A 85 -2.39 -15.86 -1.06
C VAL A 85 -2.31 -16.62 0.27
N GLY A 86 -2.85 -17.83 0.25
CA GLY A 86 -3.26 -18.58 1.45
C GLY A 86 -4.02 -19.85 1.09
N GLY A 87 -3.68 -20.49 -0.02
CA GLY A 87 -3.88 -21.93 -0.19
C GLY A 87 -2.86 -22.69 0.65
N LEU A 88 -2.91 -22.53 1.98
CA LEU A 88 -2.25 -23.36 2.97
C LEU A 88 -3.11 -23.32 4.24
N SER A 89 -4.14 -24.15 4.26
CA SER A 89 -4.80 -24.67 5.47
C SER A 89 -5.82 -25.73 5.07
N ALA A 90 -5.34 -26.97 4.92
CA ALA A 90 -5.97 -28.24 5.29
C ALA A 90 -5.27 -29.38 4.52
#